data_AF-A0A7W0VYI7-F1
#
_entry.id   AF-A0A7W0VYI7-F1
#
_cell.length_a   1.000
_cell.length_b   1.000
_cell.length_c   1.000
_cell.angle_alpha   90.00
_cell.angle_beta   90.00
_cell.angle_gamma   90.00
#
_symmetry.space_group_name_H-M   'P 1'
#
loop_
_entity.id
_entity.type
_entity.pdbx_description
1 polymer ?
#
loop_
_entity_poly.entity_id
_entity_poly.type
_entity_poly.pdbx_seq_one_letter_code
_entity_poly.pdbx_strand_id
1 'polypeptide(L)'
;MYGPILVLLFYLQRMALDARRKHRTWHHVMWSAISAVFTTLLTAGTAFLIYLFFYVGIWWIGLLLAGFALWPLIAAWAIRHVLVRLGAYRIAYYAALGSRPGKDPQAYAMCVAAWALAYDRSGKGEAWVAAKRDRRVPLGDAEVITTALVTAARGDIDIARPLMRSTLMLEENHPFIRELAGEWLACDAAERGAWKELSDDSYAASWPATPLTFFLEGVATRKVGAAGAPSTFELWTRWLFAPHRLKTRELRNAAIPPPPAEATGSSDTEVEPVEPPEKAPLPRAISAHLSIAQRSQPTPFALGITVRAWDAALSDGATHSWLARRALELDAPLGAVDRALREITLVVTDDLARIADAARLPSPASHGPIGDALGRRLRHGRLDALEAGFNAWAARKDDHISKRNLGAARAPIDEWREFIALRDAYTAAVTAGGAELRRLAFPHAFTTGSNMAAWLWNQFQEYSMSHAISKWLLDEALAVGDTEAIELGHRNCGLHVRTRLNED
;
A
#
# COMPACT_ATOMS: atom_id res chain seq x y z
N MET A 1 -11.29 -17.03 -33.62
CA MET A 1 -12.15 -18.02 -32.94
C MET A 1 -11.57 -18.53 -31.60
N TYR A 2 -10.26 -18.74 -31.46
CA TYR A 2 -9.65 -19.25 -30.21
C TYR A 2 -9.63 -18.25 -29.02
N GLY A 3 -9.59 -16.95 -29.29
CA GLY A 3 -9.50 -15.91 -28.26
C GLY A 3 -10.60 -16.00 -27.18
N PRO A 4 -11.90 -16.01 -27.54
CA PRO A 4 -12.99 -16.12 -26.57
C PRO A 4 -12.92 -17.37 -25.68
N ILE A 5 -12.50 -18.51 -26.23
CA ILE A 5 -12.40 -19.77 -25.47
C ILE A 5 -11.27 -19.70 -24.44
N LEU A 6 -10.11 -19.15 -24.81
CA LEU A 6 -8.99 -18.97 -23.87
C LEU A 6 -9.38 -18.01 -22.74
N VAL A 7 -10.07 -16.91 -23.07
CA VAL A 7 -10.60 -15.96 -22.06
C VAL A 7 -11.55 -16.66 -21.09
N LEU A 8 -12.47 -17.49 -21.60
CA LEU A 8 -13.39 -18.27 -20.77
C LEU A 8 -12.64 -19.26 -19.86
N LEU A 9 -11.62 -19.95 -20.37
CA LEU A 9 -10.81 -20.88 -19.57
C LEU A 9 -10.09 -20.19 -18.41
N PHE A 10 -9.45 -19.04 -18.67
CA PHE A 10 -8.82 -18.24 -17.62
C PHE A 10 -9.84 -17.76 -16.58
N TYR A 11 -11.02 -17.34 -17.03
CA TYR A 11 -12.10 -16.94 -16.14
C TYR A 11 -12.55 -18.09 -15.22
N LEU A 12 -12.77 -19.29 -15.77
CA LEU A 12 -13.19 -20.46 -14.98
C LEU A 12 -12.12 -20.89 -13.96
N GLN A 13 -10.84 -20.87 -14.34
CA GLN A 13 -9.74 -21.18 -13.42
C GLN A 13 -9.67 -20.18 -12.26
N ARG A 14 -9.89 -18.90 -12.55
CA ARG A 14 -9.91 -17.85 -11.52
C ARG A 14 -11.10 -18.02 -10.58
N MET A 15 -12.29 -18.27 -11.11
CA MET A 15 -13.48 -18.55 -10.30
C MET A 15 -13.28 -19.76 -9.37
N ALA A 16 -12.53 -20.78 -9.82
CA ALA A 16 -12.17 -21.91 -8.98
C ALA A 16 -11.25 -21.49 -7.81
N LEU A 17 -10.23 -20.66 -8.06
CA LEU A 17 -9.33 -20.17 -7.01
C LEU A 17 -10.05 -19.25 -6.01
N ASP A 18 -10.88 -18.33 -6.50
CA ASP A 18 -11.66 -17.41 -5.65
C ASP A 18 -12.68 -18.17 -4.79
N ALA A 19 -13.34 -19.20 -5.35
CA ALA A 19 -14.23 -20.07 -4.59
C ALA A 19 -13.49 -20.82 -3.46
N ARG A 20 -12.26 -21.26 -3.72
CA ARG A 20 -11.41 -21.93 -2.71
C ARG A 20 -11.03 -20.98 -1.58
N ARG A 21 -10.69 -19.73 -1.89
CA ARG A 21 -10.37 -18.69 -0.89
C ARG A 21 -11.55 -18.41 0.04
N LYS A 22 -12.76 -18.36 -0.50
CA LYS A 22 -14.00 -18.11 0.27
C LYS A 22 -14.54 -19.35 1.00
N HIS A 23 -13.73 -20.41 1.15
CA HIS A 23 -14.10 -21.69 1.76
C HIS A 23 -15.34 -22.37 1.15
N ARG A 24 -15.64 -22.10 -0.13
CA ARG A 24 -16.77 -22.71 -0.84
C ARG A 24 -16.31 -23.96 -1.60
N THR A 25 -16.07 -25.04 -0.86
CA THR A 25 -15.51 -26.31 -1.39
C THR A 25 -16.26 -26.85 -2.60
N TRP A 26 -17.60 -26.85 -2.57
CA TRP A 26 -18.41 -27.33 -3.69
C TRP A 26 -18.29 -26.48 -4.96
N HIS A 27 -18.26 -25.14 -4.81
CA HIS A 27 -18.09 -24.23 -5.95
C HIS A 27 -16.72 -24.41 -6.61
N HIS A 28 -15.66 -24.63 -5.80
CA HIS A 28 -14.33 -24.91 -6.32
C HIS A 28 -14.29 -26.18 -7.19
N VAL A 29 -14.90 -27.27 -6.71
CA VAL A 29 -14.98 -28.55 -7.45
C VAL A 29 -15.74 -28.35 -8.76
N MET A 30 -16.88 -27.66 -8.72
CA MET A 30 -17.70 -27.38 -9.90
C MET A 30 -16.92 -26.58 -10.95
N TRP A 31 -16.32 -25.45 -10.58
CA TRP A 31 -15.55 -24.61 -11.53
C TRP A 31 -14.32 -25.34 -12.09
N SER A 32 -13.65 -26.16 -11.27
CA SER A 32 -12.52 -26.98 -11.71
C SER A 32 -12.94 -28.04 -12.72
N ALA A 33 -14.07 -28.72 -12.48
CA ALA A 33 -14.61 -29.72 -13.40
C ALA A 33 -15.01 -29.08 -14.74
N ILE A 34 -15.71 -27.94 -14.72
CA ILE A 34 -16.08 -27.21 -15.94
C ILE A 34 -14.83 -26.80 -16.72
N SER A 35 -13.84 -26.20 -16.04
CA SER A 35 -12.57 -25.81 -16.68
C SER A 35 -11.83 -27.00 -17.29
N ALA A 36 -11.82 -28.15 -16.61
CA ALA A 36 -11.20 -29.38 -17.12
C ALA A 36 -11.90 -29.89 -18.39
N VAL A 37 -13.23 -29.88 -18.44
CA VAL A 37 -13.99 -30.28 -19.63
C VAL A 37 -13.68 -29.36 -20.81
N PHE A 38 -13.75 -28.04 -20.64
CA PHE A 38 -13.44 -27.09 -21.72
C PHE A 38 -11.99 -27.21 -22.21
N THR A 39 -11.03 -27.36 -21.29
CA THR A 39 -9.61 -27.56 -21.65
C THR A 39 -9.43 -28.85 -22.46
N THR A 40 -10.11 -29.93 -22.04
CA THR A 40 -10.03 -31.23 -22.72
C THR A 40 -10.60 -31.15 -24.14
N LEU A 41 -11.79 -30.55 -24.30
CA LEU A 41 -12.43 -30.39 -25.61
C LEU A 41 -11.58 -29.52 -26.55
N LEU A 42 -11.04 -28.40 -26.04
CA LEU A 42 -10.17 -27.52 -26.82
C LEU A 42 -8.91 -28.25 -27.27
N THR A 43 -8.25 -28.95 -26.35
CA THR A 43 -7.01 -29.70 -26.63
C THR A 43 -7.27 -30.81 -27.65
N ALA A 44 -8.37 -31.56 -27.49
CA ALA A 44 -8.75 -32.61 -28.43
C ALA A 44 -9.07 -32.05 -29.82
N GLY A 45 -9.82 -30.95 -29.91
CA GLY A 45 -10.14 -30.30 -31.18
C GLY A 45 -8.90 -29.75 -31.89
N THR A 46 -7.99 -29.11 -31.15
CA THR A 46 -6.71 -28.65 -31.70
C THR A 46 -5.83 -29.80 -32.14
N ALA A 47 -5.71 -30.87 -31.35
CA ALA A 47 -4.95 -32.06 -31.72
C ALA A 47 -5.51 -32.74 -32.98
N PHE A 48 -6.84 -32.83 -33.10
CA PHE A 48 -7.50 -33.37 -34.29
C PHE A 48 -7.22 -32.52 -35.53
N LEU A 49 -7.28 -31.19 -35.43
CA LEU A 49 -6.93 -30.30 -36.56
C LEU A 49 -5.46 -30.42 -36.97
N ILE A 50 -4.55 -30.50 -36.00
CA ILE A 50 -3.13 -30.75 -36.27
C ILE A 50 -2.98 -32.09 -37.01
N TYR A 51 -3.57 -33.16 -36.49
CA TYR A 51 -3.55 -34.47 -37.13
C TYR A 51 -4.10 -34.43 -38.57
N LEU A 52 -5.23 -33.74 -38.80
CA LEU A 52 -5.82 -33.59 -40.12
C LEU A 52 -4.87 -32.88 -41.11
N PHE A 53 -4.21 -31.80 -40.70
CA PHE A 53 -3.22 -31.12 -41.55
C PHE A 53 -2.03 -31.99 -41.90
N PHE A 54 -1.56 -32.82 -40.96
CA PHE A 54 -0.53 -33.82 -41.23
C PHE A 54 -1.03 -34.89 -42.20
N TYR A 55 -2.26 -35.38 -42.02
CA TYR A 55 -2.87 -36.42 -42.85
C TYR A 55 -3.06 -35.99 -44.31
N VAL A 56 -3.47 -34.74 -44.54
CA VAL A 56 -3.67 -34.16 -45.90
C VAL A 56 -2.34 -33.73 -46.55
N GLY A 57 -1.20 -33.90 -45.87
CA GLY A 57 0.12 -33.57 -46.40
C GLY A 57 0.54 -32.10 -46.25
N ILE A 58 -0.26 -31.28 -45.55
CA ILE A 58 0.03 -29.85 -45.28
C ILE A 58 0.57 -29.69 -43.85
N TRP A 59 1.54 -30.52 -43.49
CA TRP A 59 2.08 -30.67 -42.12
C TRP A 59 2.67 -29.37 -41.54
N TRP A 60 3.18 -28.46 -42.38
CA TRP A 60 3.75 -27.19 -41.92
C TRP A 60 2.69 -26.25 -41.31
N ILE A 61 1.44 -26.26 -41.82
CA ILE A 61 0.31 -25.56 -41.18
C ILE A 61 0.01 -26.20 -39.83
N GLY A 62 0.06 -27.54 -39.77
CA GLY A 62 -0.08 -28.28 -38.52
C GLY A 62 0.96 -27.87 -37.46
N LEU A 63 2.22 -27.70 -37.86
CA LEU A 63 3.29 -27.21 -36.96
C LEU A 63 3.06 -25.77 -36.50
N LEU A 64 2.63 -24.86 -37.40
CA LEU A 64 2.31 -23.49 -37.03
C LEU A 64 1.13 -23.43 -36.06
N LEU A 65 0.09 -24.23 -36.30
CA LEU A 65 -1.06 -24.35 -35.40
C LEU A 65 -0.66 -24.93 -34.04
N ALA A 66 0.19 -25.96 -34.02
CA ALA A 66 0.74 -26.52 -32.79
C ALA A 66 1.56 -25.48 -32.01
N GLY A 67 2.43 -24.73 -32.68
CA GLY A 67 3.20 -23.64 -32.08
C GLY A 67 2.29 -22.55 -31.50
N PHE A 68 1.27 -22.12 -32.24
CA PHE A 68 0.29 -21.13 -31.78
C PHE A 68 -0.53 -21.63 -30.59
N ALA A 69 -0.96 -22.90 -30.61
CA ALA A 69 -1.72 -23.51 -29.52
C ALA A 69 -0.88 -23.72 -28.24
N LEU A 70 0.39 -24.07 -28.40
CA LEU A 70 1.32 -24.22 -27.28
C LEU A 70 1.83 -22.87 -26.75
N TRP A 71 1.78 -21.81 -27.56
CA TRP A 71 2.33 -20.50 -27.18
C TRP A 71 1.77 -19.96 -25.86
N PRO A 72 0.46 -19.90 -25.59
CA PRO A 72 -0.04 -19.42 -24.29
C PRO A 72 0.48 -20.20 -23.07
N LEU A 73 0.69 -21.52 -23.23
CA LEU A 73 1.20 -22.39 -22.16
C LEU A 73 2.69 -22.15 -21.90
N ILE A 74 3.47 -22.04 -22.97
CA ILE A 74 4.92 -21.87 -22.89
C ILE A 74 5.27 -20.41 -22.58
N ALA A 75 4.55 -19.45 -23.13
CA ALA A 75 4.86 -18.03 -23.03
C ALA A 75 4.78 -17.54 -21.59
N ALA A 76 3.75 -17.91 -20.82
CA ALA A 76 3.67 -17.50 -19.41
C ALA A 76 4.89 -17.97 -18.60
N TRP A 77 5.31 -19.22 -18.82
CA TRP A 77 6.50 -19.79 -18.18
C TRP A 77 7.78 -19.11 -18.69
N ALA A 78 7.95 -18.99 -20.01
CA ALA A 78 9.14 -18.42 -20.65
C ALA A 78 9.31 -16.93 -20.30
N ILE A 79 8.22 -16.16 -20.28
CA ILE A 79 8.22 -14.76 -19.86
C ILE A 79 8.75 -14.67 -18.43
N ARG A 80 8.13 -15.38 -17.46
CA ARG A 80 8.46 -15.26 -16.03
C ARG A 80 9.86 -15.79 -15.70
N HIS A 81 10.26 -16.92 -16.30
CA HIS A 81 11.46 -17.64 -15.88
C HIS A 81 12.66 -17.45 -16.79
N VAL A 82 12.47 -16.99 -18.02
CA VAL A 82 13.54 -16.75 -18.99
C VAL A 82 13.64 -15.26 -19.31
N LEU A 83 12.63 -14.68 -19.99
CA LEU A 83 12.74 -13.33 -20.55
C LEU A 83 12.87 -12.23 -19.48
N VAL A 84 12.07 -12.31 -18.41
CA VAL A 84 12.16 -11.37 -17.28
C VAL A 84 13.52 -11.47 -16.61
N ARG A 85 14.02 -12.68 -16.35
CA ARG A 85 15.31 -12.89 -15.68
C ARG A 85 16.51 -12.47 -16.52
N LEU A 86 16.39 -12.55 -17.84
CA LEU A 86 17.40 -12.05 -18.78
C LEU A 86 17.40 -10.52 -18.90
N GLY A 87 16.46 -9.80 -18.28
CA GLY A 87 16.31 -8.36 -18.46
C GLY A 87 15.87 -7.96 -19.86
N ALA A 88 15.34 -8.89 -20.66
CA ALA A 88 15.03 -8.69 -22.08
C ALA A 88 13.69 -7.96 -22.28
N TYR A 89 13.55 -6.75 -21.72
CA TYR A 89 12.29 -6.01 -21.57
C TYR A 89 11.48 -5.84 -22.87
N ARG A 90 12.12 -5.63 -24.03
CA ARG A 90 11.42 -5.53 -25.32
C ARG A 90 10.84 -6.87 -25.76
N ILE A 91 11.63 -7.95 -25.66
CA ILE A 91 11.19 -9.29 -26.04
C ILE A 91 10.09 -9.74 -25.09
N ALA A 92 10.24 -9.49 -23.79
CA ALA A 92 9.24 -9.78 -22.77
C ALA A 92 7.91 -9.04 -23.05
N TYR A 93 7.95 -7.77 -23.46
CA TYR A 93 6.77 -7.01 -23.89
C TYR A 93 6.04 -7.68 -25.04
N TYR A 94 6.74 -7.96 -26.17
CA TYR A 94 6.09 -8.53 -27.34
C TYR A 94 5.60 -9.96 -27.09
N ALA A 95 6.34 -10.74 -26.31
CA ALA A 95 5.90 -12.07 -25.89
C ALA A 95 4.63 -12.00 -25.03
N ALA A 96 4.58 -11.07 -24.07
CA ALA A 96 3.42 -10.85 -23.22
C ALA A 96 2.20 -10.39 -24.01
N LEU A 97 2.39 -9.49 -24.99
CA LEU A 97 1.35 -9.01 -25.89
C LEU A 97 0.68 -10.16 -26.66
N GLY A 98 1.48 -11.12 -27.14
CA GLY A 98 0.95 -12.31 -27.83
C GLY A 98 0.43 -13.40 -26.89
N SER A 99 0.85 -13.43 -25.62
CA SER A 99 0.50 -14.49 -24.67
C SER A 99 -0.91 -14.39 -24.09
N ARG A 100 -1.48 -13.19 -24.04
CA ARG A 100 -2.76 -12.92 -23.36
C ARG A 100 -3.67 -12.09 -24.24
N PRO A 101 -4.42 -12.73 -25.18
CA PRO A 101 -5.46 -12.03 -25.92
C PRO A 101 -6.57 -11.59 -24.95
N GLY A 102 -6.97 -10.32 -25.02
CA GLY A 102 -8.00 -9.72 -24.17
C GLY A 102 -8.36 -8.31 -24.66
N LYS A 103 -9.22 -7.60 -23.91
CA LYS A 103 -9.63 -6.23 -24.27
C LYS A 103 -8.45 -5.25 -24.30
N ASP A 104 -7.45 -5.46 -23.43
CA ASP A 104 -6.24 -4.65 -23.39
C ASP A 104 -4.96 -5.49 -23.12
N PRO A 105 -4.40 -6.13 -24.15
CA PRO A 105 -3.19 -6.95 -24.01
C PRO A 105 -1.93 -6.09 -23.76
N GLN A 106 -1.98 -4.80 -24.13
CA GLN A 106 -0.85 -3.88 -23.96
C GLN A 106 -0.60 -3.55 -22.49
N ALA A 107 -1.67 -3.43 -21.70
CA ALA A 107 -1.60 -3.20 -20.26
C ALA A 107 -0.71 -4.23 -19.54
N TYR A 108 -0.95 -5.52 -19.80
CA TYR A 108 -0.14 -6.60 -19.24
C TYR A 108 1.30 -6.60 -19.80
N ALA A 109 1.45 -6.42 -21.11
CA ALA A 109 2.76 -6.41 -21.76
C ALA A 109 3.70 -5.34 -21.21
N MET A 110 3.15 -4.16 -20.93
CA MET A 110 3.88 -3.04 -20.33
C MET A 110 4.38 -3.37 -18.91
N CYS A 111 3.52 -3.94 -18.07
CA CYS A 111 3.90 -4.36 -16.71
C CYS A 111 4.99 -5.45 -16.73
N VAL A 112 4.91 -6.40 -17.67
CA VAL A 112 5.94 -7.42 -17.86
C VAL A 112 7.28 -6.81 -18.30
N ALA A 113 7.24 -5.81 -19.18
CA ALA A 113 8.45 -5.10 -19.58
C ALA A 113 9.11 -4.39 -18.39
N ALA A 114 8.32 -3.70 -17.56
CA ALA A 114 8.80 -3.08 -16.32
C ALA A 114 9.36 -4.10 -15.33
N TRP A 115 8.73 -5.28 -15.21
CA TRP A 115 9.25 -6.35 -14.37
C TRP A 115 10.59 -6.89 -14.88
N ALA A 116 10.75 -7.05 -16.20
CA ALA A 116 12.03 -7.42 -16.80
C ALA A 116 13.12 -6.36 -16.54
N LEU A 117 12.77 -5.07 -16.51
CA LEU A 117 13.74 -4.01 -16.18
C LEU A 117 14.35 -4.16 -14.80
N ALA A 118 13.66 -4.75 -13.83
CA ALA A 118 14.23 -5.03 -12.51
C ALA A 118 15.46 -5.96 -12.56
N TYR A 119 15.66 -6.67 -13.67
CA TYR A 119 16.82 -7.52 -13.93
C TYR A 119 17.79 -6.91 -14.96
N ASP A 120 17.42 -5.81 -15.63
CA ASP A 120 18.28 -5.09 -16.57
C ASP A 120 19.20 -4.10 -15.83
N ARG A 121 20.47 -4.47 -15.68
CA ARG A 121 21.48 -3.62 -15.04
C ARG A 121 21.89 -2.40 -15.87
N SER A 122 21.50 -2.34 -17.15
CA SER A 122 21.95 -1.26 -18.04
C SER A 122 21.17 0.04 -17.89
N GLY A 123 19.97 0.00 -17.30
CA GLY A 123 19.06 1.15 -17.14
C GLY A 123 18.49 1.70 -18.46
N LYS A 124 18.93 1.20 -19.63
CA LYS A 124 18.57 1.75 -20.95
C LYS A 124 17.10 1.53 -21.30
N GLY A 125 16.45 0.54 -20.71
CA GLY A 125 15.07 0.22 -21.02
C GLY A 125 14.02 1.10 -20.34
N GLU A 126 14.41 1.90 -19.36
CA GLU A 126 13.48 2.71 -18.58
C GLU A 126 12.76 3.77 -19.43
N ALA A 127 13.50 4.56 -20.21
CA ALA A 127 12.92 5.55 -21.11
C ALA A 127 11.97 4.93 -22.14
N TRP A 128 12.24 3.70 -22.57
CA TRP A 128 11.37 2.97 -23.50
C TRP A 128 10.06 2.54 -22.83
N VAL A 129 10.11 2.04 -21.59
CA VAL A 129 8.91 1.67 -20.82
C VAL A 129 8.10 2.92 -20.44
N ALA A 130 8.76 4.00 -20.01
CA ALA A 130 8.10 5.28 -19.74
C ALA A 130 7.38 5.81 -20.99
N ALA A 131 8.04 5.82 -22.15
CA ALA A 131 7.41 6.24 -23.40
C ALA A 131 6.22 5.34 -23.81
N LYS A 132 6.22 4.05 -23.45
CA LYS A 132 5.08 3.16 -23.68
C LYS A 132 3.92 3.46 -22.74
N ARG A 133 4.22 3.75 -21.47
CA ARG A 133 3.26 4.18 -20.45
C ARG A 133 2.61 5.51 -20.82
N ASP A 134 3.40 6.51 -21.17
CA ASP A 134 2.90 7.88 -21.38
C ASP A 134 2.04 8.02 -22.64
N ARG A 135 2.14 7.07 -23.57
CA ARG A 135 1.23 6.97 -24.73
C ARG A 135 -0.16 6.44 -24.36
N ARG A 136 -0.32 5.88 -23.16
CA ARG A 136 -1.57 5.30 -22.69
C ARG A 136 -2.27 6.29 -21.79
N VAL A 137 -3.16 7.06 -22.40
CA VAL A 137 -4.11 7.96 -21.75
C VAL A 137 -5.52 7.39 -21.87
N PRO A 138 -6.41 7.56 -20.88
CA PRO A 138 -6.17 8.13 -19.53
C PRO A 138 -5.37 7.20 -18.60
N LEU A 139 -4.88 7.64 -17.46
CA LEU A 139 -4.16 6.80 -16.50
C LEU A 139 -5.04 5.65 -15.96
N GLY A 140 -4.52 4.42 -16.04
CA GLY A 140 -5.13 3.21 -15.50
C GLY A 140 -4.24 2.48 -14.49
N ASP A 141 -4.70 1.30 -14.06
CA ASP A 141 -3.95 0.46 -13.12
C ASP A 141 -2.61 -0.03 -13.70
N ALA A 142 -2.57 -0.30 -15.01
CA ALA A 142 -1.37 -0.72 -15.73
C ALA A 142 -0.23 0.31 -15.64
N GLU A 143 -0.54 1.58 -15.87
CA GLU A 143 0.43 2.67 -15.87
C GLU A 143 0.98 2.92 -14.46
N VAL A 144 0.12 2.79 -13.44
CA VAL A 144 0.51 2.88 -12.04
C VAL A 144 1.42 1.72 -11.64
N ILE A 145 1.06 0.47 -11.94
CA ILE A 145 1.92 -0.70 -11.63
C ILE A 145 3.23 -0.66 -12.39
N THR A 146 3.21 -0.25 -13.66
CA THR A 146 4.44 -0.09 -14.46
C THR A 146 5.38 0.92 -13.81
N THR A 147 4.85 2.06 -13.35
CA THR A 147 5.65 3.08 -12.65
C THR A 147 6.17 2.54 -11.33
N ALA A 148 5.34 1.83 -10.56
CA ALA A 148 5.74 1.22 -9.29
C ALA A 148 6.86 0.19 -9.48
N LEU A 149 6.77 -0.69 -10.49
CA LEU A 149 7.79 -1.68 -10.81
C LEU A 149 9.11 -1.04 -11.24
N VAL A 150 9.06 0.02 -12.05
CA VAL A 150 10.27 0.79 -12.43
C VAL A 150 10.88 1.46 -11.20
N THR A 151 10.06 2.02 -10.32
CA THR A 151 10.50 2.65 -9.07
C THR A 151 11.15 1.61 -8.15
N ALA A 152 10.56 0.42 -8.02
CA ALA A 152 11.14 -0.69 -7.28
C ALA A 152 12.47 -1.17 -7.87
N ALA A 153 12.58 -1.22 -9.21
CA ALA A 153 13.82 -1.59 -9.90
C ALA A 153 14.98 -0.62 -9.61
N ARG A 154 14.69 0.64 -9.28
CA ARG A 154 15.68 1.64 -8.85
C ARG A 154 16.09 1.49 -7.39
N GLY A 155 15.41 0.63 -6.62
CA GLY A 155 15.61 0.46 -5.18
C GLY A 155 14.68 1.28 -4.30
N ASP A 156 13.79 2.10 -4.88
CA ASP A 156 12.84 2.96 -4.15
C ASP A 156 11.58 2.17 -3.73
N ILE A 157 11.77 1.08 -2.99
CA ILE A 157 10.69 0.14 -2.60
C ILE A 157 9.59 0.85 -1.80
N ASP A 158 9.95 1.81 -0.96
CA ASP A 158 9.00 2.56 -0.13
C ASP A 158 8.08 3.47 -0.94
N ILE A 159 8.49 3.92 -2.12
CA ILE A 159 7.65 4.68 -3.05
C ILE A 159 6.82 3.72 -3.92
N ALA A 160 7.41 2.59 -4.33
CA ALA A 160 6.73 1.59 -5.15
C ALA A 160 5.53 0.97 -4.42
N ARG A 161 5.68 0.63 -3.13
CA ARG A 161 4.64 -0.02 -2.31
C ARG A 161 3.30 0.74 -2.26
N PRO A 162 3.24 2.03 -1.86
CA PRO A 162 1.99 2.78 -1.84
C PRO A 162 1.41 2.96 -3.24
N LEU A 163 2.26 3.07 -4.29
CA LEU A 163 1.77 3.11 -5.67
C LEU A 163 1.10 1.80 -6.09
N MET A 164 1.69 0.64 -5.78
CA MET A 164 1.03 -0.63 -6.09
C MET A 164 -0.31 -0.75 -5.36
N ARG A 165 -0.33 -0.43 -4.06
CA ARG A 165 -1.57 -0.44 -3.24
C ARG A 165 -2.63 0.51 -3.77
N SER A 166 -2.22 1.68 -4.26
CA SER A 166 -3.15 2.70 -4.78
C SER A 166 -4.00 2.20 -5.94
N THR A 167 -3.56 1.17 -6.67
CA THR A 167 -4.38 0.61 -7.75
C THR A 167 -5.72 0.13 -7.25
N LEU A 168 -5.86 -0.36 -6.00
CA LEU A 168 -7.14 -0.79 -5.44
C LEU A 168 -8.22 0.31 -5.41
N MET A 169 -7.81 1.58 -5.54
CA MET A 169 -8.73 2.70 -5.65
C MET A 169 -9.26 2.93 -7.07
N LEU A 170 -8.54 2.46 -8.09
CA LEU A 170 -8.90 2.67 -9.48
C LEU A 170 -9.96 1.66 -9.91
N GLU A 171 -10.99 2.17 -10.60
CA GLU A 171 -12.09 1.38 -11.16
C GLU A 171 -11.61 0.44 -12.28
N GLU A 172 -10.60 0.87 -13.06
CA GLU A 172 -9.97 0.00 -14.05
C GLU A 172 -9.27 -1.17 -13.37
N ASN A 173 -9.73 -2.38 -13.68
CA ASN A 173 -9.33 -3.60 -13.00
C ASN A 173 -8.91 -4.66 -14.01
N HIS A 174 -7.62 -4.64 -14.35
CA HIS A 174 -7.00 -5.71 -15.11
C HIS A 174 -6.58 -6.84 -14.14
N PRO A 175 -7.24 -8.02 -14.18
CA PRO A 175 -6.99 -9.10 -13.23
C PRO A 175 -5.52 -9.45 -13.07
N PHE A 176 -4.82 -9.56 -14.20
CA PHE A 176 -3.43 -9.95 -14.26
C PHE A 176 -2.46 -8.90 -13.73
N ILE A 177 -2.84 -7.63 -13.79
CA ILE A 177 -2.06 -6.53 -13.22
C ILE A 177 -2.24 -6.52 -11.70
N ARG A 178 -3.47 -6.78 -11.23
CA ARG A 178 -3.76 -6.93 -9.79
C ARG A 178 -3.09 -8.16 -9.19
N GLU A 179 -3.04 -9.27 -9.92
CA GLU A 179 -2.26 -10.45 -9.51
C GLU A 179 -0.78 -10.11 -9.34
N LEU A 180 -0.18 -9.41 -10.31
CA LEU A 180 1.23 -9.03 -10.25
C LEU A 180 1.52 -8.09 -9.08
N ALA A 181 0.66 -7.09 -8.86
CA ALA A 181 0.75 -6.16 -7.75
C ALA A 181 0.61 -6.88 -6.40
N GLY A 182 -0.38 -7.77 -6.27
CA GLY A 182 -0.59 -8.58 -5.07
C GLY A 182 0.56 -9.54 -4.79
N GLU A 183 1.10 -10.22 -5.80
CA GLU A 183 2.28 -11.08 -5.66
C GLU A 183 3.49 -10.28 -5.17
N TRP A 184 3.73 -9.09 -5.74
CA TRP A 184 4.83 -8.23 -5.33
C TRP A 184 4.67 -7.74 -3.89
N LEU A 185 3.49 -7.21 -3.53
CA LEU A 185 3.20 -6.71 -2.19
C LEU A 185 3.27 -7.81 -1.13
N ALA A 186 2.78 -9.02 -1.44
CA ALA A 186 2.88 -10.16 -0.53
C ALA A 186 4.34 -10.59 -0.30
N CYS A 187 5.19 -10.53 -1.33
CA CYS A 187 6.61 -10.82 -1.19
C CYS A 187 7.33 -9.75 -0.37
N ASP A 188 7.11 -8.46 -0.65
CA ASP A 188 7.69 -7.35 0.11
C ASP A 188 7.26 -7.40 1.59
N ALA A 189 5.97 -7.66 1.87
CA ALA A 189 5.48 -7.81 3.24
C ALA A 189 6.12 -9.01 3.96
N ALA A 190 6.29 -10.15 3.26
CA ALA A 190 6.96 -11.32 3.81
C ALA A 190 8.45 -11.06 4.11
N GLU A 191 9.17 -10.36 3.23
CA GLU A 191 10.57 -9.98 3.43
C GLU A 191 10.76 -9.03 4.61
N ARG A 192 9.84 -8.07 4.80
CA ARG A 192 9.85 -7.15 5.96
C ARG A 192 9.31 -7.77 7.25
N GLY A 193 8.78 -8.99 7.21
CA GLY A 193 8.11 -9.62 8.35
C GLY A 193 6.78 -8.94 8.74
N ALA A 194 6.16 -8.19 7.84
CA ALA A 194 4.88 -7.51 8.03
C ALA A 194 3.69 -8.47 7.90
N TRP A 195 3.69 -9.54 8.70
CA TRP A 195 2.69 -10.61 8.62
C TRP A 195 1.26 -10.14 8.92
N LYS A 196 1.11 -9.12 9.78
CA LYS A 196 -0.20 -8.52 10.07
C LYS A 196 -0.78 -7.83 8.84
N GLU A 197 0.02 -7.02 8.15
CA GLU A 197 -0.35 -6.36 6.89
C GLU A 197 -0.86 -7.36 5.85
N LEU A 198 -0.13 -8.46 5.67
CA LEU A 198 -0.51 -9.52 4.73
C LEU A 198 -1.74 -10.32 5.18
N SER A 199 -1.94 -10.52 6.48
CA SER A 199 -3.13 -11.16 7.03
C SER A 199 -4.37 -10.29 6.85
N ASP A 200 -4.24 -8.97 7.03
CA ASP A 200 -5.33 -8.00 6.85
C ASP A 200 -5.73 -7.95 5.35
N ASP A 201 -4.74 -7.89 4.44
CA ASP A 201 -4.97 -7.98 2.99
C ASP A 201 -5.64 -9.31 2.60
N SER A 202 -5.25 -10.41 3.25
CA SER A 202 -5.87 -11.72 3.05
C SER A 202 -7.36 -11.71 3.42
N TYR A 203 -7.68 -11.15 4.59
CA TYR A 203 -9.03 -11.09 5.14
C TYR A 203 -9.95 -10.19 4.31
N ALA A 204 -9.46 -9.03 3.89
CA ALA A 204 -10.18 -8.11 3.03
C ALA A 204 -10.36 -8.63 1.58
N ALA A 205 -9.65 -9.70 1.22
CA ALA A 205 -9.59 -10.21 -0.16
C ALA A 205 -9.16 -9.14 -1.17
N SER A 206 -8.24 -8.26 -0.76
CA SER A 206 -7.82 -7.07 -1.52
C SER A 206 -7.29 -7.40 -2.92
N TRP A 207 -6.60 -8.53 -3.05
CA TRP A 207 -5.92 -8.94 -4.29
C TRP A 207 -6.47 -10.25 -4.83
N PRO A 208 -6.47 -10.47 -6.15
CA PRO A 208 -6.79 -11.79 -6.72
C PRO A 208 -5.84 -12.86 -6.17
N ALA A 209 -6.38 -14.04 -5.89
CA ALA A 209 -5.57 -15.14 -5.36
C ALA A 209 -4.69 -15.75 -6.47
N THR A 210 -3.40 -15.84 -6.21
CA THR A 210 -2.46 -16.66 -6.98
C THR A 210 -1.94 -17.79 -6.09
N PRO A 211 -1.34 -18.85 -6.66
CA PRO A 211 -0.76 -19.91 -5.84
C PRO A 211 0.31 -19.40 -4.85
N LEU A 212 1.01 -18.31 -5.19
CA LEU A 212 1.98 -17.68 -4.30
C LEU A 212 1.30 -16.91 -3.19
N THR A 213 0.39 -15.97 -3.51
CA THR A 213 -0.29 -15.15 -2.49
C THR A 213 -1.10 -16.04 -1.56
N PHE A 214 -1.81 -17.03 -2.06
CA PHE A 214 -2.59 -17.96 -1.25
C PHE A 214 -1.76 -18.75 -0.24
N PHE A 215 -0.51 -19.09 -0.60
CA PHE A 215 0.44 -19.71 0.33
C PHE A 215 0.95 -18.69 1.38
N LEU A 216 1.39 -17.50 0.96
CA LEU A 216 1.92 -16.47 1.86
C LEU A 216 0.85 -15.94 2.83
N GLU A 217 -0.39 -15.78 2.39
CA GLU A 217 -1.56 -15.47 3.23
C GLU A 217 -1.77 -16.55 4.32
N GLY A 218 -1.60 -17.83 3.95
CA GLY A 218 -1.65 -18.95 4.90
C GLY A 218 -0.53 -18.93 5.94
N VAL A 219 0.67 -18.50 5.54
CA VAL A 219 1.80 -18.28 6.47
C VAL A 219 1.50 -17.10 7.40
N ALA A 220 1.01 -15.99 6.86
CA ALA A 220 0.69 -14.78 7.61
C ALA A 220 -0.38 -15.02 8.68
N THR A 221 -1.51 -15.61 8.30
CA THR A 221 -2.61 -15.94 9.21
C THR A 221 -2.18 -16.86 10.35
N ARG A 222 -1.29 -17.84 10.09
CA ARG A 222 -0.70 -18.68 11.15
C ARG A 222 0.23 -17.89 12.07
N LYS A 223 1.11 -17.05 11.52
CA LYS A 223 2.06 -16.24 12.31
C LYS A 223 1.38 -15.21 13.20
N VAL A 224 0.25 -14.67 12.76
CA VAL A 224 -0.56 -13.70 13.54
C VAL A 224 -1.51 -14.41 14.52
N GLY A 225 -1.71 -15.72 14.39
CA GLY A 225 -2.67 -16.47 15.22
C GLY A 225 -4.12 -16.16 14.88
N ALA A 226 -4.42 -15.83 13.62
CA ALA A 226 -5.77 -15.50 13.19
C ALA A 226 -6.74 -16.68 13.31
N ALA A 227 -7.99 -16.41 13.70
CA ALA A 227 -9.05 -17.41 13.69
C ALA A 227 -9.26 -17.93 12.26
N GLY A 228 -9.20 -19.25 12.06
CA GLY A 228 -9.28 -19.87 10.73
C GLY A 228 -7.93 -20.00 10.00
N ALA A 229 -6.80 -19.84 10.69
CA ALA A 229 -5.49 -20.14 10.12
C ALA A 229 -5.44 -21.59 9.58
N PRO A 230 -4.87 -21.82 8.39
CA PRO A 230 -4.89 -23.14 7.74
C PRO A 230 -4.16 -24.17 8.59
N SER A 231 -4.62 -25.43 8.58
CA SER A 231 -3.92 -26.52 9.27
C SER A 231 -2.51 -26.76 8.69
N THR A 232 -1.65 -27.49 9.40
CA THR A 232 -0.30 -27.83 8.90
C THR A 232 -0.36 -28.56 7.56
N PHE A 233 -1.31 -29.49 7.42
CA PHE A 233 -1.55 -30.21 6.18
C PHE A 233 -2.02 -29.26 5.07
N GLU A 234 -3.00 -28.40 5.34
CA GLU A 234 -3.47 -27.42 4.37
C GLU A 234 -2.34 -26.50 3.91
N LEU A 235 -1.53 -25.96 4.83
CA LEU A 235 -0.39 -25.12 4.47
C LEU A 235 0.62 -25.87 3.60
N TRP A 236 0.88 -27.16 3.89
CA TRP A 236 1.73 -28.00 3.06
C TRP A 236 1.15 -28.17 1.65
N THR A 237 -0.17 -28.40 1.52
CA THR A 237 -0.82 -28.48 0.20
C THR A 237 -0.71 -27.16 -0.56
N ARG A 238 -0.87 -26.01 0.09
CA ARG A 238 -0.69 -24.69 -0.52
C ARG A 238 0.75 -24.51 -1.04
N TRP A 239 1.74 -24.89 -0.23
CA TRP A 239 3.15 -24.83 -0.60
C TRP A 239 3.49 -25.71 -1.82
N LEU A 240 2.83 -26.86 -1.98
CA LEU A 240 3.07 -27.75 -3.13
C LEU A 240 2.75 -27.07 -4.47
N PHE A 241 1.73 -26.19 -4.49
CA PHE A 241 1.33 -25.43 -5.67
C PHE A 241 1.99 -24.05 -5.78
N ALA A 242 2.63 -23.56 -4.72
CA ALA A 242 3.32 -22.27 -4.75
C ALA A 242 4.56 -22.33 -5.67
N PRO A 243 4.85 -21.26 -6.43
CA PRO A 243 6.10 -21.17 -7.19
C PRO A 243 7.32 -21.03 -6.24
N HIS A 244 8.52 -21.28 -6.78
CA HIS A 244 9.78 -21.12 -6.05
C HIS A 244 9.85 -21.87 -4.71
N ARG A 245 9.30 -23.10 -4.66
CA ARG A 245 9.20 -23.95 -3.46
C ARG A 245 10.46 -24.05 -2.59
N LEU A 246 11.64 -24.05 -3.22
CA LEU A 246 12.91 -24.07 -2.51
C LEU A 246 13.12 -22.81 -1.66
N LYS A 247 12.81 -21.63 -2.20
CA LYS A 247 12.93 -20.34 -1.51
C LYS A 247 11.86 -20.18 -0.41
N THR A 248 10.65 -20.70 -0.64
CA THR A 248 9.54 -20.58 0.31
C THR A 248 9.49 -21.70 1.36
N ARG A 249 10.42 -22.67 1.30
CA ARG A 249 10.50 -23.80 2.24
C ARG A 249 10.69 -23.33 3.69
N GLU A 250 11.55 -22.33 3.89
CA GLU A 250 11.86 -21.78 5.22
C GLU A 250 10.64 -21.08 5.81
N LEU A 251 9.92 -20.30 5.00
CA LEU A 251 8.68 -19.62 5.43
C LEU A 251 7.62 -20.61 5.89
N ARG A 252 7.46 -21.73 5.17
CA ARG A 252 6.54 -22.81 5.58
C ARG A 252 6.96 -23.40 6.92
N ASN A 253 8.24 -23.75 7.07
CA ASN A 253 8.73 -24.36 8.29
C ASN A 253 8.59 -23.42 9.50
N ALA A 254 8.87 -22.13 9.32
CA ALA A 254 8.73 -21.10 10.36
C ALA A 254 7.28 -20.75 10.71
N ALA A 255 6.30 -21.23 9.94
CA ALA A 255 4.87 -21.07 10.22
C ALA A 255 4.25 -22.29 10.94
N ILE A 256 4.99 -23.39 11.05
CA ILE A 256 4.60 -24.55 11.84
C ILE A 256 5.07 -24.27 13.26
N PRO A 257 4.15 -24.11 14.23
CA PRO A 257 4.54 -23.92 15.62
C PRO A 257 5.39 -25.13 16.04
N PRO A 258 6.46 -24.92 16.82
CA PRO A 258 7.17 -26.04 17.40
C PRO A 258 6.17 -26.92 18.15
N PRO A 259 6.37 -28.25 18.18
CA PRO A 259 5.57 -29.11 19.06
C PRO A 259 5.58 -28.49 20.46
N PRO A 260 4.46 -28.51 21.20
CA PRO A 260 4.40 -27.92 22.52
C PRO A 260 5.56 -28.48 23.33
N ALA A 261 6.56 -27.63 23.58
CA ALA A 261 7.63 -27.97 24.50
C ALA A 261 6.91 -28.21 25.82
N GLU A 262 7.08 -29.41 26.39
CA GLU A 262 6.75 -29.66 27.78
C GLU A 262 7.28 -28.46 28.56
N ALA A 263 6.37 -27.76 29.24
CA ALA A 263 6.64 -26.49 29.90
C ALA A 263 7.61 -26.72 31.07
N THR A 264 8.90 -26.90 30.77
CA THR A 264 9.97 -26.67 31.73
C THR A 264 10.04 -25.17 31.88
N GLY A 265 9.52 -24.68 33.01
CA GLY A 265 9.41 -23.28 33.37
C GLY A 265 10.70 -22.53 33.07
N SER A 266 10.68 -21.75 31.98
CA SER A 266 11.65 -20.72 31.72
C SER A 266 11.12 -19.48 32.42
N SER A 267 11.76 -19.15 33.55
CA SER A 267 11.55 -17.90 34.27
C SER A 267 11.81 -16.74 33.31
N ASP A 268 10.74 -16.13 32.82
CA ASP A 268 10.82 -14.76 32.32
C ASP A 268 11.39 -13.93 33.47
N THR A 269 12.63 -13.49 33.28
CA THR A 269 13.22 -12.45 34.09
C THR A 269 12.45 -11.20 33.72
N GLU A 270 11.31 -11.01 34.38
CA GLU A 270 10.64 -9.74 34.52
C GLU A 270 11.72 -8.74 34.95
N VAL A 271 12.14 -7.89 34.02
CA VAL A 271 12.99 -6.76 34.34
C VAL A 271 12.12 -5.87 35.22
N GLU A 272 12.27 -6.09 36.52
CA GLU A 272 11.68 -5.30 37.58
C GLU A 272 11.90 -3.83 37.21
N PRO A 273 10.83 -3.04 37.11
CA PRO A 273 10.97 -1.63 36.78
C PRO A 273 11.85 -1.03 37.86
N VAL A 274 13.07 -0.64 37.50
CA VAL A 274 13.98 0.08 38.39
C VAL A 274 13.18 1.23 38.96
N GLU A 275 12.76 1.11 40.22
CA GLU A 275 12.12 2.17 40.96
C GLU A 275 13.09 3.35 40.87
N PRO A 276 12.72 4.44 40.17
CA PRO A 276 13.62 5.57 40.11
C PRO A 276 13.77 6.04 41.56
N PRO A 277 15.00 6.28 42.03
CA PRO A 277 15.23 6.81 43.36
C PRO A 277 14.32 8.01 43.55
N GLU A 278 13.77 8.16 44.76
CA GLU A 278 12.92 9.21 45.30
C GLU A 278 13.54 10.62 45.09
N LYS A 279 13.71 11.00 43.82
CA LYS A 279 14.39 12.20 43.35
C LYS A 279 13.32 13.19 42.95
N ALA A 280 13.61 14.46 43.21
CA ALA A 280 12.77 15.59 42.90
C ALA A 280 12.15 15.50 41.48
N PRO A 281 10.90 15.97 41.29
CA PRO A 281 10.17 15.86 40.03
C PRO A 281 10.94 16.32 38.77
N LEU A 282 11.75 17.39 38.89
CA LEU A 282 12.50 17.96 37.76
C LEU A 282 13.59 17.02 37.19
N PRO A 283 14.53 16.46 37.98
CA PRO A 283 15.46 15.42 37.51
C PRO A 283 14.78 14.24 36.79
N ARG A 284 13.61 13.80 37.26
CA ARG A 284 12.84 12.71 36.62
C ARG A 284 12.32 13.13 35.24
N ALA A 285 11.80 14.35 35.11
CA ALA A 285 11.35 14.89 33.83
C ALA A 285 12.49 14.97 32.80
N ILE A 286 13.65 15.46 33.21
CA ILE A 286 14.86 15.53 32.38
C ILE A 286 15.31 14.13 31.94
N SER A 287 15.38 13.17 32.87
CA SER A 287 15.76 11.79 32.55
C SER A 287 14.79 11.13 31.58
N ALA A 288 13.48 11.32 31.76
CA ALA A 288 12.47 10.77 30.85
C ALA A 288 12.62 11.36 29.44
N HIS A 289 12.85 12.68 29.36
CA HIS A 289 13.05 13.42 28.11
C HIS A 289 14.30 12.96 27.35
N LEU A 290 15.43 12.80 28.04
CA LEU A 290 16.63 12.25 27.41
C LEU A 290 16.42 10.80 26.93
N SER A 291 15.70 9.97 27.71
CA SER A 291 15.43 8.58 27.30
C SER A 291 14.58 8.49 26.04
N ILE A 292 13.60 9.39 25.85
CA ILE A 292 12.79 9.39 24.64
C ILE A 292 13.55 9.97 23.44
N ALA A 293 14.38 11.00 23.66
CA ALA A 293 15.20 11.60 22.61
C ALA A 293 16.28 10.63 22.07
N GLN A 294 16.77 9.70 22.89
CA GLN A 294 17.79 8.72 22.49
C GLN A 294 17.20 7.48 21.80
N ARG A 295 15.88 7.28 21.80
CA ARG A 295 15.25 6.11 21.17
C ARG A 295 15.17 6.29 19.66
N SER A 296 15.64 5.29 18.92
CA SER A 296 15.44 5.23 17.46
C SER A 296 13.96 5.09 17.06
N GLN A 297 13.14 4.51 17.93
CA GLN A 297 11.69 4.36 17.74
C GLN A 297 10.93 4.74 19.02
N PRO A 298 10.60 6.03 19.18
CA PRO A 298 9.76 6.51 20.28
C PRO A 298 8.37 5.85 20.27
N THR A 299 7.83 5.53 21.44
CA THR A 299 6.48 4.93 21.57
C THR A 299 5.48 5.90 22.19
N PRO A 300 4.16 5.76 21.93
CA PRO A 300 3.14 6.59 22.57
C PRO A 300 3.20 6.54 24.10
N PHE A 301 3.53 5.37 24.66
CA PHE A 301 3.68 5.17 26.10
C PHE A 301 4.85 5.96 26.68
N ALA A 302 6.02 5.92 26.03
CA ALA A 302 7.19 6.69 26.44
C ALA A 302 6.94 8.20 26.38
N LEU A 303 6.23 8.67 25.34
CA LEU A 303 5.83 10.07 25.22
C LEU A 303 4.90 10.47 26.38
N GLY A 304 3.89 9.64 26.68
CA GLY A 304 2.98 9.86 27.80
C GLY A 304 3.69 9.92 29.16
N ILE A 305 4.67 9.05 29.41
CA ILE A 305 5.50 9.10 30.64
C ILE A 305 6.26 10.43 30.72
N THR A 306 6.90 10.82 29.61
CA THR A 306 7.73 12.02 29.56
C THR A 306 6.90 13.28 29.81
N VAL A 307 5.73 13.38 29.18
CA VAL A 307 4.80 14.51 29.38
C VAL A 307 4.31 14.58 30.82
N ARG A 308 3.86 13.45 31.40
CA ARG A 308 3.43 13.43 32.80
C ARG A 308 4.55 13.80 33.78
N ALA A 309 5.79 13.41 33.48
CA ALA A 309 6.94 13.78 34.31
C ALA A 309 7.22 15.29 34.26
N TRP A 310 7.12 15.92 33.09
CA TRP A 310 7.25 17.38 32.98
C TRP A 310 6.07 18.14 33.59
N ASP A 311 4.83 17.67 33.39
CA ASP A 311 3.65 18.26 34.02
C ASP A 311 3.78 18.24 35.55
N ALA A 312 4.25 17.12 36.12
CA ALA A 312 4.53 17.00 37.56
C ALA A 312 5.67 17.93 38.01
N ALA A 313 6.75 18.04 37.23
CA ALA A 313 7.87 18.92 37.56
C ALA A 313 7.50 20.41 37.54
N LEU A 314 6.73 20.84 36.56
CA LEU A 314 6.34 22.25 36.43
C LEU A 314 5.21 22.64 37.38
N SER A 315 4.48 21.68 37.92
CA SER A 315 3.44 21.91 38.95
C SER A 315 3.98 21.80 40.38
N ASP A 316 5.23 21.37 40.55
CA ASP A 316 5.83 21.11 41.85
C ASP A 316 6.36 22.40 42.53
N GLY A 317 5.93 22.63 43.76
CA GLY A 317 6.31 23.81 44.54
C GLY A 317 7.80 23.87 44.87
N ALA A 318 8.48 22.73 44.98
CA ALA A 318 9.93 22.71 45.21
C ALA A 318 10.69 23.19 43.96
N THR A 319 10.23 22.82 42.78
CA THR A 319 10.76 23.31 41.50
C THR A 319 10.58 24.83 41.35
N HIS A 320 9.40 25.36 41.72
CA HIS A 320 9.15 26.81 41.73
C HIS A 320 10.07 27.54 42.71
N SER A 321 10.23 26.99 43.92
CA SER A 321 11.09 27.57 44.96
C SER A 321 12.56 27.59 44.53
N TRP A 322 13.02 26.53 43.85
CA TRP A 322 14.38 26.46 43.31
C TRP A 322 14.61 27.53 42.22
N LEU A 323 13.67 27.69 41.28
CA LEU A 323 13.74 28.74 40.25
C LEU A 323 13.73 30.14 40.86
N ALA A 324 12.90 30.39 41.87
CA ALA A 324 12.85 31.68 42.57
C ALA A 324 14.17 32.00 43.27
N ARG A 325 14.77 31.03 43.97
CA ARG A 325 16.10 31.18 44.56
C ARG A 325 17.14 31.49 43.49
N ARG A 326 17.11 30.76 42.37
CA ARG A 326 18.07 30.96 41.29
C ARG A 326 17.92 32.32 40.60
N ALA A 327 16.69 32.81 40.47
CA ALA A 327 16.42 34.14 39.93
C ALA A 327 16.99 35.24 40.85
N LEU A 328 16.82 35.10 42.17
CA LEU A 328 17.42 36.03 43.15
C LEU A 328 18.94 36.01 43.12
N GLU A 329 19.56 34.82 43.04
CA GLU A 329 21.02 34.70 42.92
C GLU A 329 21.59 35.36 41.67
N LEU A 330 20.79 35.47 40.61
CA LEU A 330 21.17 36.08 39.33
C LEU A 330 20.73 37.55 39.22
N ASP A 331 20.20 38.14 40.30
CA ASP A 331 19.64 39.50 40.34
C ASP A 331 18.60 39.75 39.21
N ALA A 332 17.81 38.71 38.91
CA ALA A 332 16.85 38.74 37.82
C ALA A 332 15.62 39.60 38.18
N PRO A 333 15.00 40.26 37.19
CA PRO A 333 13.86 41.15 37.44
C PRO A 333 12.63 40.39 37.98
N LEU A 334 11.73 41.12 38.64
CA LEU A 334 10.44 40.60 39.08
C LEU A 334 9.68 39.97 37.89
N GLY A 335 9.13 38.78 38.09
CA GLY A 335 8.47 37.98 37.05
C GLY A 335 9.40 37.12 36.19
N ALA A 336 10.72 37.09 36.47
CA ALA A 336 11.67 36.23 35.75
C ALA A 336 11.33 34.74 35.89
N VAL A 337 10.81 34.30 37.05
CA VAL A 337 10.41 32.90 37.29
C VAL A 337 9.26 32.47 36.37
N ASP A 338 8.19 33.25 36.29
CA ASP A 338 7.04 32.94 35.41
C ASP A 338 7.43 32.98 33.94
N ARG A 339 8.33 33.90 33.56
CA ARG A 339 8.89 33.93 32.21
C ARG A 339 9.71 32.66 31.92
N ALA A 340 10.60 32.27 32.82
CA ALA A 340 11.40 31.06 32.69
C ALA A 340 10.53 29.80 32.61
N LEU A 341 9.49 29.69 33.44
CA LEU A 341 8.54 28.56 33.38
C LEU A 341 7.80 28.51 32.04
N ARG A 342 7.36 29.65 31.50
CA ARG A 342 6.74 29.71 30.16
C ARG A 342 7.72 29.34 29.05
N GLU A 343 8.95 29.83 29.11
CA GLU A 343 9.99 29.50 28.13
C GLU A 343 10.37 28.02 28.17
N ILE A 344 10.57 27.44 29.36
CA ILE A 344 10.80 26.00 29.53
C ILE A 344 9.62 25.20 28.97
N THR A 345 8.39 25.62 29.30
CA THR A 345 7.18 24.97 28.78
C THR A 345 7.17 24.96 27.26
N LEU A 346 7.46 26.10 26.63
CA LEU A 346 7.51 26.24 25.18
C LEU A 346 8.60 25.36 24.55
N VAL A 347 9.84 25.44 25.05
CA VAL A 347 10.98 24.68 24.51
C VAL A 347 10.75 23.17 24.64
N VAL A 348 10.29 22.71 25.80
CA VAL A 348 9.99 21.29 26.03
C VAL A 348 8.83 20.84 25.14
N THR A 349 7.79 21.66 25.00
CA THR A 349 6.64 21.35 24.13
C THR A 349 7.07 21.23 22.68
N ASP A 350 7.86 22.17 22.17
CA ASP A 350 8.33 22.14 20.77
C ASP A 350 9.27 20.95 20.49
N ASP A 351 10.13 20.59 21.45
CA ASP A 351 11.00 19.43 21.31
C ASP A 351 10.20 18.12 21.29
N LEU A 352 9.28 17.95 22.25
CA LEU A 352 8.39 16.80 22.30
C LEU A 352 7.45 16.73 21.08
N ALA A 353 7.00 17.88 20.56
CA ALA A 353 6.21 17.94 19.34
C ALA A 353 7.03 17.43 18.14
N ARG A 354 8.29 17.85 18.02
CA ARG A 354 9.19 17.39 16.96
C ARG A 354 9.42 15.88 17.02
N ILE A 355 9.66 15.34 18.21
CA ILE A 355 9.82 13.89 18.43
C ILE A 355 8.53 13.15 18.05
N ALA A 356 7.38 13.65 18.52
CA ALA A 356 6.09 13.03 18.28
C ALA A 356 5.70 13.06 16.79
N ASP A 357 5.91 14.16 16.08
CA ASP A 357 5.60 14.25 14.65
C ASP A 357 6.56 13.41 13.80
N ALA A 358 7.85 13.40 14.12
CA ALA A 358 8.83 12.53 13.43
C ALA A 358 8.46 11.05 13.56
N ALA A 359 7.97 10.63 14.72
CA ALA A 359 7.53 9.27 14.99
C ALA A 359 6.01 9.03 14.72
N ARG A 360 5.29 10.03 14.20
CA ARG A 360 3.83 10.01 13.94
C ARG A 360 2.99 9.54 15.13
N LEU A 361 3.38 9.97 16.34
CA LEU A 361 2.74 9.57 17.59
C LEU A 361 1.44 10.35 17.84
N PRO A 362 0.44 9.72 18.48
CA PRO A 362 -0.77 10.43 18.90
C PRO A 362 -0.47 11.44 20.01
N SER A 363 -1.37 12.42 20.19
CA SER A 363 -1.30 13.33 21.33
C SER A 363 -1.46 12.53 22.63
N PRO A 364 -0.61 12.73 23.65
CA PRO A 364 -0.80 12.08 24.94
C PRO A 364 -2.04 12.65 25.63
N ALA A 365 -2.80 11.78 26.29
CA ALA A 365 -3.87 12.20 27.21
C ALA A 365 -3.23 12.64 28.53
N SER A 366 -2.93 13.93 28.67
CA SER A 366 -2.47 14.56 29.90
C SER A 366 -3.11 15.95 30.02
N HIS A 367 -3.56 16.30 31.22
CA HIS A 367 -4.25 17.57 31.53
C HIS A 367 -3.37 18.57 32.27
N GLY A 368 -2.06 18.53 32.02
CA GLY A 368 -1.09 19.48 32.58
C GLY A 368 -0.63 20.51 31.57
N PRO A 369 0.20 21.49 31.99
CA PRO A 369 0.65 22.59 31.14
C PRO A 369 1.36 22.12 29.86
N ILE A 370 2.17 21.06 29.93
CA ILE A 370 2.86 20.47 28.78
C ILE A 370 1.92 19.60 27.97
N GLY A 371 1.09 18.78 28.63
CA GLY A 371 0.09 17.94 27.95
C GLY A 371 -0.83 18.76 27.03
N ASP A 372 -1.41 19.82 27.59
CA ASP A 372 -2.32 20.71 26.88
C ASP A 372 -1.61 21.52 25.78
N ALA A 373 -0.41 22.06 26.08
CA ALA A 373 0.37 22.80 25.10
C ALA A 373 0.82 21.92 23.93
N LEU A 374 1.28 20.70 24.21
CA LEU A 374 1.69 19.72 23.21
C LEU A 374 0.50 19.28 22.35
N GLY A 375 -0.64 18.96 22.96
CA GLY A 375 -1.84 18.59 22.21
C GLY A 375 -2.30 19.68 21.26
N ARG A 376 -2.29 20.95 21.69
CA ARG A 376 -2.56 22.10 20.82
C ARG A 376 -1.50 22.22 19.72
N ARG A 377 -0.21 22.14 20.06
CA ARG A 377 0.91 22.32 19.12
C ARG A 377 0.88 21.28 17.99
N LEU A 378 0.68 20.01 18.34
CA LEU A 378 0.57 18.90 17.39
C LEU A 378 -0.66 19.04 16.49
N ARG A 379 -1.80 19.45 17.05
CA ARG A 379 -3.02 19.67 16.28
C ARG A 379 -2.84 20.76 15.23
N HIS A 380 -2.38 21.94 15.63
CA HIS A 380 -2.17 23.05 14.70
C HIS A 380 -1.10 22.70 13.66
N GLY A 381 0.05 22.16 14.09
CA GLY A 381 1.12 21.78 13.16
C GLY A 381 0.68 20.77 12.11
N ARG A 382 -0.18 19.80 12.46
CA ARG A 382 -0.75 18.84 11.52
C ARG A 382 -1.78 19.48 10.58
N LEU A 383 -2.66 20.34 11.10
CA LEU A 383 -3.61 21.07 10.26
C LEU A 383 -2.87 21.95 9.24
N ASP A 384 -1.90 22.75 9.70
CA ASP A 384 -1.09 23.63 8.85
C ASP A 384 -0.36 22.83 7.76
N ALA A 385 0.22 21.67 8.12
CA ALA A 385 0.91 20.80 7.16
C ALA A 385 -0.06 20.19 6.12
N LEU A 386 -1.26 19.78 6.54
CA LEU A 386 -2.28 19.29 5.62
C LEU A 386 -2.79 20.41 4.70
N GLU A 387 -3.11 21.58 5.26
CA GLU A 387 -3.54 22.75 4.50
C GLU A 387 -2.49 23.15 3.46
N ALA A 388 -1.22 23.22 3.85
CA ALA A 388 -0.12 23.47 2.94
C ALA A 388 -0.02 22.40 1.83
N GLY A 389 -0.17 21.12 2.17
CA GLY A 389 -0.17 20.02 1.20
C GLY A 389 -1.31 20.12 0.18
N PHE A 390 -2.55 20.37 0.64
CA PHE A 390 -3.70 20.57 -0.24
C PHE A 390 -3.57 21.83 -1.10
N ASN A 391 -3.07 22.94 -0.53
CA ASN A 391 -2.84 24.17 -1.29
C ASN A 391 -1.76 23.98 -2.36
N ALA A 392 -0.67 23.29 -2.02
CA ALA A 392 0.37 22.96 -2.98
C ALA A 392 -0.19 22.08 -4.11
N TRP A 393 -0.99 21.06 -3.79
CA TRP A 393 -1.63 20.22 -4.79
C TRP A 393 -2.63 21.01 -5.68
N ALA A 394 -3.44 21.88 -5.09
CA ALA A 394 -4.35 22.75 -5.83
C ALA A 394 -3.61 23.69 -6.80
N ALA A 395 -2.49 24.29 -6.38
CA ALA A 395 -1.69 25.19 -7.21
C ALA A 395 -1.07 24.48 -8.43
N ARG A 396 -0.90 23.15 -8.39
CA ARG A 396 -0.41 22.36 -9.54
C ARG A 396 -1.38 22.39 -10.71
N LYS A 397 -2.68 22.53 -10.45
CA LYS A 397 -3.70 22.72 -11.49
C LYS A 397 -3.36 23.91 -12.39
N ASP A 398 -3.00 25.03 -11.77
CA ASP A 398 -2.72 26.27 -12.48
C ASP A 398 -1.37 26.17 -13.23
N ASP A 399 -0.35 25.56 -12.61
CA ASP A 399 0.92 25.24 -13.30
C ASP A 399 0.71 24.32 -14.51
N HIS A 400 -0.20 23.35 -14.41
CA HIS A 400 -0.51 22.43 -15.51
C HIS A 400 -1.18 23.17 -16.68
N ILE A 401 -2.16 24.03 -16.40
CA ILE A 401 -2.80 24.88 -17.41
C ILE A 401 -1.76 25.76 -18.11
N SER A 402 -0.87 26.40 -17.34
CA SER A 402 0.21 27.23 -17.90
C SER A 402 1.19 26.43 -18.76
N LYS A 403 1.63 25.25 -18.30
CA LYS A 403 2.60 24.41 -19.03
C LYS A 403 2.02 23.68 -20.23
N ARG A 404 0.73 23.33 -20.20
CA ARG A 404 0.04 22.75 -21.35
C ARG A 404 0.08 23.67 -22.56
N ASN A 405 -0.07 24.98 -22.34
CA ASN A 405 0.06 25.98 -23.40
C ASN A 405 1.47 26.06 -24.00
N LEU A 406 2.48 25.55 -23.28
CA LEU A 406 3.88 25.49 -23.69
C LEU A 406 4.31 24.10 -24.19
N GLY A 407 3.38 23.13 -24.29
CA GLY A 407 3.70 21.75 -24.69
C GLY A 407 4.46 20.93 -23.65
N ALA A 408 4.58 21.41 -22.42
CA ALA A 408 5.34 20.78 -21.32
C ALA A 408 4.42 20.23 -20.22
N ALA A 409 3.24 19.74 -20.59
CA ALA A 409 2.25 19.20 -19.66
C ALA A 409 2.83 18.06 -18.80
N ARG A 410 2.54 18.06 -17.50
CA ARG A 410 2.96 16.98 -16.59
C ARG A 410 2.21 15.69 -16.91
N ALA A 411 2.89 14.56 -16.73
CA ALA A 411 2.30 13.25 -16.93
C ALA A 411 1.24 12.97 -15.83
N PRO A 412 0.08 12.37 -16.16
CA PRO A 412 -0.97 12.05 -15.19
C PRO A 412 -0.48 11.25 -13.97
N ILE A 413 0.52 10.39 -14.16
CA ILE A 413 1.12 9.60 -13.08
C ILE A 413 1.77 10.47 -11.99
N ASP A 414 2.28 11.66 -12.32
CA ASP A 414 2.87 12.56 -11.32
C ASP A 414 1.80 13.18 -10.43
N GLU A 415 0.62 13.48 -10.99
CA GLU A 415 -0.53 13.95 -10.21
C GLU A 415 -1.11 12.83 -9.34
N TRP A 416 -1.12 11.59 -9.83
CA TRP A 416 -1.51 10.43 -9.03
C TRP A 416 -0.55 10.20 -7.84
N ARG A 417 0.76 10.27 -8.06
CA ARG A 417 1.77 10.14 -7.00
C ARG A 417 1.59 11.19 -5.91
N GLU A 418 1.34 12.44 -6.29
CA GLU A 418 1.09 13.54 -5.35
C GLU A 418 -0.17 13.26 -4.52
N PHE A 419 -1.26 12.87 -5.18
CA PHE A 419 -2.49 12.52 -4.49
C PHE A 419 -2.30 11.39 -3.47
N ILE A 420 -1.56 10.33 -3.83
CA ILE A 420 -1.29 9.22 -2.90
C ILE A 420 -0.43 9.67 -1.71
N ALA A 421 0.60 10.48 -1.94
CA ALA A 421 1.41 11.04 -0.85
C ALA A 421 0.57 11.92 0.10
N LEU A 422 -0.28 12.79 -0.47
CA LEU A 422 -1.16 13.67 0.30
C LEU A 422 -2.21 12.88 1.09
N ARG A 423 -2.83 11.88 0.47
CA ARG A 423 -3.78 10.97 1.13
C ARG A 423 -3.11 10.22 2.29
N ASP A 424 -1.92 9.68 2.08
CA ASP A 424 -1.19 8.96 3.12
C ASP A 424 -0.79 9.89 4.28
N ALA A 425 -0.41 11.15 3.98
CA ALA A 425 -0.16 12.18 4.99
C ALA A 425 -1.43 12.53 5.77
N TYR A 426 -2.57 12.69 5.09
CA TYR A 426 -3.88 12.90 5.71
C TYR A 426 -4.25 11.72 6.62
N THR A 427 -4.18 10.47 6.14
CA THR A 427 -4.47 9.28 6.95
C THR A 427 -3.57 9.22 8.19
N ALA A 428 -2.26 9.44 8.05
CA ALA A 428 -1.33 9.46 9.18
C ALA A 428 -1.69 10.54 10.21
N ALA A 429 -2.01 11.76 9.73
CA ALA A 429 -2.39 12.87 10.60
C ALA A 429 -3.69 12.56 11.35
N VAL A 430 -4.76 12.12 10.67
CA VAL A 430 -6.04 11.83 11.32
C VAL A 430 -5.99 10.63 12.25
N THR A 431 -5.17 9.61 11.94
CA THR A 431 -4.94 8.48 12.86
C THR A 431 -4.26 8.96 14.14
N ALA A 432 -3.28 9.87 14.05
CA ALA A 432 -2.58 10.39 15.20
C ALA A 432 -3.37 11.48 15.96
N GLY A 433 -4.20 12.27 15.28
CA GLY A 433 -5.00 13.35 15.86
C GLY A 433 -6.41 12.95 16.29
N GLY A 434 -6.88 11.77 15.89
CA GLY A 434 -8.21 11.27 16.20
C GLY A 434 -9.34 11.97 15.43
N ALA A 435 -10.58 11.71 15.86
CA ALA A 435 -11.78 12.16 15.17
C ALA A 435 -11.93 13.68 15.13
N GLU A 436 -11.47 14.41 16.15
CA GLU A 436 -11.54 15.88 16.18
C GLU A 436 -10.68 16.50 15.08
N LEU A 437 -9.42 16.06 14.94
CA LEU A 437 -8.55 16.53 13.86
C LEU A 437 -9.14 16.18 12.48
N ARG A 438 -9.71 14.97 12.33
CA ARG A 438 -10.39 14.56 11.09
C ARG A 438 -11.50 15.53 10.71
N ARG A 439 -12.36 15.92 11.67
CA ARG A 439 -13.45 16.89 11.44
C ARG A 439 -12.94 18.28 11.04
N LEU A 440 -11.83 18.73 11.62
CA LEU A 440 -11.23 20.03 11.31
C LEU A 440 -10.55 20.05 9.93
N ALA A 441 -9.85 18.96 9.57
CA ALA A 441 -9.13 18.88 8.29
C ALA A 441 -10.05 18.61 7.09
N PHE A 442 -11.18 17.90 7.32
CA PHE A 442 -12.05 17.42 6.24
C PHE A 442 -12.60 18.52 5.32
N PRO A 443 -13.13 19.67 5.79
CA PRO A 443 -13.69 20.69 4.91
C PRO A 443 -12.71 21.19 3.84
N HIS A 444 -11.44 21.38 4.21
CA HIS A 444 -10.39 21.81 3.28
C HIS A 444 -10.01 20.70 2.30
N ALA A 445 -9.85 19.47 2.80
CA ALA A 445 -9.57 18.29 1.97
C ALA A 445 -10.70 18.03 0.96
N PHE A 446 -11.96 18.15 1.40
CA PHE A 446 -13.15 17.95 0.58
C PHE A 446 -13.28 19.01 -0.51
N THR A 447 -13.14 20.29 -0.16
CA THR A 447 -13.23 21.39 -1.12
C THR A 447 -12.13 21.27 -2.19
N THR A 448 -10.88 21.07 -1.75
CA THR A 448 -9.74 20.97 -2.65
C THR A 448 -9.81 19.70 -3.51
N GLY A 449 -10.10 18.56 -2.91
CA GLY A 449 -10.19 17.27 -3.60
C GLY A 449 -11.34 17.20 -4.59
N SER A 450 -12.52 17.74 -4.25
CA SER A 450 -13.67 17.79 -5.17
C SER A 450 -13.37 18.66 -6.38
N ASN A 451 -12.72 19.82 -6.19
CA ASN A 451 -12.29 20.69 -7.28
C ASN A 451 -11.25 19.99 -8.18
N MET A 452 -10.30 19.28 -7.59
CA MET A 452 -9.29 18.54 -8.35
C MET A 452 -9.89 17.36 -9.12
N ALA A 453 -10.78 16.58 -8.50
CA ALA A 453 -11.50 15.50 -9.17
C ALA A 453 -12.29 16.02 -10.36
N ALA A 454 -13.09 17.08 -10.17
CA ALA A 454 -13.85 17.72 -11.26
C ALA A 454 -12.93 18.24 -12.39
N TRP A 455 -11.76 18.79 -12.06
CA TRP A 455 -10.79 19.23 -13.05
C TRP A 455 -10.19 18.05 -13.85
N LEU A 456 -9.76 16.98 -13.18
CA LEU A 456 -9.26 15.75 -13.81
C LEU A 456 -10.30 15.14 -14.74
N TRP A 457 -11.56 15.08 -14.29
CA TRP A 457 -12.69 14.58 -15.07
C TRP A 457 -12.94 15.40 -16.33
N ASN A 458 -13.09 16.72 -16.19
CA ASN A 458 -13.53 17.59 -17.28
C ASN A 458 -12.42 17.98 -18.26
N GLN A 459 -11.20 18.23 -17.78
CA GLN A 459 -10.11 18.79 -18.59
C GLN A 459 -9.13 17.75 -19.12
N PHE A 460 -8.97 16.64 -18.40
CA PHE A 460 -8.01 15.59 -18.71
C PHE A 460 -8.65 14.25 -19.06
N GLN A 461 -9.97 14.10 -18.85
CA GLN A 461 -10.68 12.84 -19.05
C GLN A 461 -10.08 11.70 -18.20
N GLU A 462 -9.47 12.05 -17.07
CA GLU A 462 -8.85 11.13 -16.12
C GLU A 462 -9.91 10.56 -15.17
N TYR A 463 -10.88 9.86 -15.77
CA TYR A 463 -12.11 9.42 -15.09
C TYR A 463 -11.81 8.48 -13.92
N SER A 464 -10.91 7.51 -14.11
CA SER A 464 -10.51 6.56 -13.06
C SER A 464 -9.87 7.26 -11.87
N MET A 465 -8.99 8.26 -12.11
CA MET A 465 -8.35 9.02 -11.03
C MET A 465 -9.37 9.90 -10.29
N SER A 466 -10.20 10.64 -11.04
CA SER A 466 -11.25 11.48 -10.47
C SER A 466 -12.23 10.68 -9.61
N HIS A 467 -12.65 9.51 -10.09
CA HIS A 467 -13.54 8.63 -9.34
C HIS A 467 -12.87 8.10 -8.07
N ALA A 468 -11.60 7.67 -8.14
CA ALA A 468 -10.85 7.23 -6.98
C ALA A 468 -10.73 8.33 -5.89
N ILE A 469 -10.48 9.59 -6.29
CA ILE A 469 -10.46 10.73 -5.37
C ILE A 469 -11.85 10.94 -4.76
N SER A 470 -12.90 10.92 -5.58
CA SER A 470 -14.29 11.13 -5.13
C SER A 470 -14.74 10.06 -4.14
N LYS A 471 -14.36 8.80 -4.38
CA LYS A 471 -14.65 7.67 -3.49
C LYS A 471 -13.95 7.82 -2.14
N TRP A 472 -12.66 8.19 -2.16
CA TRP A 472 -11.93 8.48 -0.92
C TRP A 472 -12.57 9.62 -0.12
N LEU A 473 -12.98 10.70 -0.80
CA LEU A 473 -13.69 11.82 -0.15
C LEU A 473 -15.05 11.40 0.42
N LEU A 474 -15.78 10.53 -0.27
CA LEU A 474 -17.05 9.99 0.22
C LEU A 474 -16.84 9.15 1.49
N ASP A 475 -15.82 8.28 1.51
CA ASP A 475 -15.48 7.48 2.69
C ASP A 475 -15.12 8.38 3.90
N GLU A 476 -14.40 9.48 3.67
CA GLU A 476 -14.10 10.47 4.71
C GLU A 476 -15.34 11.28 5.15
N ALA A 477 -16.22 11.65 4.22
CA ALA A 477 -17.48 12.33 4.53
C ALA A 477 -18.38 11.46 5.42
N LEU A 478 -18.46 10.16 5.12
CA LEU A 478 -19.15 9.16 5.94
C LEU A 478 -18.53 9.04 7.33
N ALA A 479 -17.19 9.04 7.42
CA ALA A 479 -16.48 8.95 8.70
C ALA A 479 -16.67 10.20 9.58
N VAL A 480 -16.83 11.38 8.98
CA VAL A 480 -17.06 12.66 9.68
C VAL A 480 -18.54 12.87 10.00
N GLY A 481 -19.45 12.35 9.18
CA GLY A 481 -20.90 12.54 9.29
C GLY A 481 -21.39 13.83 8.61
N ASP A 482 -20.72 14.30 7.56
CA ASP A 482 -21.11 15.50 6.80
C ASP A 482 -22.14 15.14 5.72
N THR A 483 -23.41 15.47 5.96
CA THR A 483 -24.53 15.06 5.10
C THR A 483 -24.47 15.65 3.69
N GLU A 484 -24.05 16.92 3.55
CA GLU A 484 -23.97 17.57 2.23
C GLU A 484 -22.85 16.95 1.40
N ALA A 485 -21.69 16.73 2.02
CA ALA A 485 -20.56 16.08 1.39
C ALA A 485 -20.87 14.62 0.99
N ILE A 486 -21.63 13.89 1.82
CA ILE A 486 -22.09 12.53 1.52
C ILE A 486 -23.00 12.52 0.28
N GLU A 487 -23.98 13.42 0.21
CA GLU A 487 -24.88 13.50 -0.96
C GLU A 487 -24.12 13.82 -2.25
N LEU A 488 -23.23 14.81 -2.22
CA LEU A 488 -22.40 15.16 -3.37
C LEU A 488 -21.47 13.99 -3.76
N GLY A 489 -20.86 13.35 -2.77
CA GLY A 489 -19.98 12.19 -2.97
C GLY A 489 -20.71 11.02 -3.64
N HIS A 490 -21.94 10.70 -3.23
CA HIS A 490 -22.76 9.69 -3.89
C HIS A 490 -23.09 10.03 -5.33
N ARG A 491 -23.44 11.30 -5.63
CA ARG A 491 -23.67 11.75 -7.01
C ARG A 491 -22.42 11.58 -7.88
N ASN A 492 -21.27 12.01 -7.38
CA ASN A 492 -20.00 11.93 -8.11
C ASN A 492 -19.55 10.47 -8.32
N CYS A 493 -19.70 9.62 -7.31
CA CYS A 493 -19.35 8.19 -7.40
C CYS A 493 -20.32 7.38 -8.27
N GLY A 494 -21.54 7.88 -8.48
CA GLY A 494 -22.54 7.28 -9.38
C GLY A 494 -22.30 7.58 -10.86
N LEU A 495 -21.35 8.45 -11.20
CA LEU A 495 -20.98 8.73 -12.60
C LEU A 495 -20.35 7.49 -13.24
N HIS A 496 -20.76 7.19 -14.48
CA HIS A 496 -20.19 6.09 -15.24
C HIS A 496 -18.73 6.37 -15.60
N VAL A 497 -17.81 5.57 -15.04
CA VAL A 497 -16.37 5.67 -15.32
C VAL A 497 -16.06 4.96 -16.63
N ARG A 498 -15.70 5.72 -17.66
CA ARG A 498 -15.22 5.17 -18.92
C ARG A 498 -13.80 4.62 -18.70
N THR A 499 -13.67 3.30 -18.72
CA THR A 499 -12.38 2.59 -18.66
C THR A 499 -12.13 1.91 -20.00
N ARG A 500 -10.87 1.55 -20.28
CA ARG A 500 -10.49 0.80 -21.50
C ARG A 500 -11.13 -0.57 -21.60
N LEU A 501 -11.64 -1.09 -20.47
CA LEU A 501 -12.32 -2.38 -20.42
C LEU A 501 -13.80 -2.27 -20.83
N ASN A 502 -14.35 -1.06 -20.85
CA ASN A 502 -15.77 -0.77 -21.08
C ASN A 502 -16.03 -0.01 -22.39
N GLU A 503 -15.01 0.19 -23.25
CA GLU A 503 -15.19 0.76 -24.59
C GLU A 503 -15.65 -0.33 -25.58
N ASP A 504 -16.93 -0.69 -25.50
CA ASP A 504 -17.62 -1.48 -26.55
C ASP A 504 -18.82 -0.70 -27.10
#